data_AF-A0A1Y6BE83-F1
#
_entry.id   AF-A0A1Y6BE83-F1
#
_cell.length_a   1.000
_cell.length_b   1.000
_cell.length_c   1.000
_cell.angle_alpha   90.00
_cell.angle_beta   90.00
_cell.angle_gamma   90.00
#
_symmetry.space_group_name_H-M   'P 1'
#
loop_
_entity.id
_entity.type
_entity.pdbx_description
1 polymer ?
#
loop_
_entity_poly.entity_id
_entity_poly.type
_entity_poly.pdbx_seq_one_letter_code
_entity_poly.pdbx_strand_id
1 'polypeptide(L)'
;MTGTLVNAAGLDWRYRPEPALPAAARHQAIAVAQLVDELTGLPPRVPLRVSTPQGGLVARASAGGLVGLAGRPAALYPDPWPVVSPSVSLLAEADGFLALPLAAELPPQPGFPASFVRQDFGTVALHRRPTRLSGRAVDAAGAAVAGASVAVTGIWTTTDALPDPAAAPNGLSLWPGLYADRPAGATAQRRTLTLLAGPKTLVQPAAAGQTRIRLSDRQSLLLDRPLAIEPGDPERTEYLAAAAIDGSSSADQPAWVTLHHPLARAHPAGIQVVRTAFNAPGAANALTSAGRRGDQSLLTAGLAGLTPANTTIEISGGPAPDEHHGVALWRTVTGPDGRFNLPPIHRVAHLELTASGGGQPQPARRVVSLSGAPEAVADLVFP
;
A
#
# COMPACT_ATOMS: atom_id res chain seq x y z
N MET A 1 -57.21 -2.51 10.68
CA MET A 1 -56.42 -1.38 11.22
C MET A 1 -57.37 -0.25 11.59
N THR A 2 -57.41 0.11 12.87
CA THR A 2 -58.37 1.04 13.48
C THR A 2 -57.85 2.48 13.38
N GLY A 3 -58.61 3.39 12.76
CA GLY A 3 -58.27 4.81 12.73
C GLY A 3 -58.43 5.43 14.12
N THR A 4 -57.50 6.31 14.51
CA THR A 4 -57.56 7.02 15.78
C THR A 4 -58.41 8.28 15.62
N LEU A 5 -59.33 8.52 16.55
CA LEU A 5 -60.08 9.77 16.63
C LEU A 5 -59.31 10.73 17.55
N VAL A 6 -59.06 11.94 17.07
CA VAL A 6 -58.47 13.03 17.84
C VAL A 6 -59.45 14.19 17.83
N ASN A 7 -59.91 14.61 19.00
CA ASN A 7 -60.72 15.83 19.11
C ASN A 7 -59.79 17.04 19.16
N ALA A 8 -59.97 17.99 18.25
CA ALA A 8 -59.23 19.25 18.22
C ALA A 8 -60.20 20.40 17.91
N ALA A 9 -60.25 21.39 18.81
CA ALA A 9 -61.17 22.53 18.75
C ALA A 9 -62.66 22.13 18.62
N GLY A 10 -63.07 21.03 19.27
CA GLY A 10 -64.45 20.55 19.24
C GLY A 10 -64.84 19.79 17.97
N LEU A 11 -63.90 19.53 17.07
CA LEU A 11 -64.09 18.69 15.88
C LEU A 11 -63.33 17.37 16.03
N ASP A 12 -63.99 16.26 15.66
CA ASP A 12 -63.39 14.93 15.65
C ASP A 12 -62.67 14.67 14.32
N TRP A 13 -61.35 14.53 14.40
CA TRP A 13 -60.50 14.18 13.27
C TRP A 13 -60.20 12.69 13.30
N ARG A 14 -60.55 11.98 12.21
CA ARG A 14 -60.12 10.59 12.02
C ARG A 14 -58.78 10.59 11.29
N TYR A 15 -57.70 10.38 12.02
CA TYR A 15 -56.37 10.22 11.44
C TYR A 15 -56.01 8.73 11.39
N ARG A 16 -55.33 8.33 10.31
CA ARG A 16 -54.72 7.01 10.16
C ARG A 16 -53.22 7.23 10.03
N PRO A 17 -52.46 7.07 11.13
CA PRO A 17 -51.01 7.15 11.03
C PRO A 17 -50.52 6.13 10.02
N GLU A 18 -49.73 6.58 9.05
CA GLU A 18 -48.97 5.66 8.23
C GLU A 18 -48.05 4.87 9.17
N PRO A 19 -48.04 3.53 9.11
CA PRO A 19 -47.17 2.73 9.97
C PRO A 19 -45.72 3.17 9.74
N ALA A 20 -44.99 3.41 10.83
CA ALA A 20 -43.60 3.83 10.71
C ALA A 20 -42.82 2.79 9.90
N LEU A 21 -42.15 3.24 8.84
CA LEU A 21 -41.29 2.36 8.06
C LEU A 21 -40.26 1.69 9.00
N PRO A 22 -40.00 0.37 8.84
CA PRO A 22 -38.94 -0.31 9.56
C PRO A 22 -37.62 0.45 9.42
N ALA A 23 -36.73 0.39 10.41
CA ALA A 23 -35.48 1.14 10.33
C ALA A 23 -34.71 0.82 9.04
N ALA A 24 -34.63 -0.45 8.65
CA ALA A 24 -33.97 -0.90 7.43
C ALA A 24 -34.56 -0.29 6.13
N ALA A 25 -35.82 0.17 6.13
CA ALA A 25 -36.42 0.81 4.96
C ALA A 25 -36.05 2.31 4.83
N ARG A 26 -35.45 2.90 5.87
CA ARG A 26 -35.03 4.31 5.90
C ARG A 26 -33.64 4.46 5.30
N HIS A 27 -33.36 5.64 4.75
CA HIS A 27 -32.02 5.98 4.30
C HIS A 27 -31.12 6.23 5.53
N GLN A 28 -30.04 5.47 5.66
CA GLN A 28 -29.15 5.54 6.82
C GLN A 28 -27.71 5.12 6.45
N ALA A 29 -26.79 5.29 7.38
CA ALA A 29 -25.41 4.83 7.22
C ALA A 29 -25.36 3.29 7.19
N ILE A 30 -24.69 2.75 6.18
CA ILE A 30 -24.42 1.32 6.01
C ILE A 30 -23.02 0.98 6.53
N ALA A 31 -22.05 1.83 6.24
CA ALA A 31 -20.68 1.70 6.71
C ALA A 31 -20.08 3.07 7.03
N VAL A 32 -19.22 3.16 8.04
CA VAL A 32 -18.50 4.38 8.43
C VAL A 32 -17.05 4.10 8.78
N ALA A 33 -16.18 5.09 8.58
CA ALA A 33 -14.79 5.10 9.04
C ALA A 33 -14.32 6.53 9.34
N GLN A 34 -13.44 6.69 10.32
CA GLN A 34 -12.70 7.94 10.55
C GLN A 34 -11.31 7.81 9.96
N LEU A 35 -11.00 8.58 8.92
CA LEU A 35 -9.69 8.59 8.29
C LEU A 35 -8.78 9.60 8.96
N VAL A 36 -7.54 9.20 9.23
CA VAL A 36 -6.47 10.06 9.79
C VAL A 36 -5.19 9.88 8.99
N ASP A 37 -4.36 10.91 8.95
CA ASP A 37 -3.00 10.82 8.41
C ASP A 37 -2.11 10.07 9.40
N GLU A 38 -1.46 9.00 8.97
CA GLU A 38 -0.61 8.16 9.82
C GLU A 38 0.50 8.95 10.55
N LEU A 39 1.00 10.04 9.94
CA LEU A 39 2.14 10.80 10.47
C LEU A 39 1.73 11.84 11.51
N THR A 40 0.48 12.31 11.46
CA THR A 40 0.01 13.41 12.32
C THR A 40 -1.09 12.98 13.29
N GLY A 41 -1.75 11.85 13.05
CA GLY A 41 -2.93 11.44 13.80
C GLY A 41 -4.18 12.31 13.56
N LEU A 42 -4.09 13.33 12.71
CA LEU A 42 -5.18 14.26 12.40
C LEU A 42 -5.89 13.88 11.10
N PRO A 43 -7.14 14.33 10.87
CA PRO A 43 -7.79 14.19 9.59
C PRO A 43 -6.96 14.79 8.43
N PRO A 44 -6.94 14.16 7.26
CA PRO A 44 -6.26 14.72 6.08
C PRO A 44 -6.78 16.11 5.74
N ARG A 45 -5.87 17.05 5.46
CA ARG A 45 -6.21 18.43 5.09
C ARG A 45 -6.55 18.59 3.59
N VAL A 46 -6.63 17.48 2.87
CA VAL A 46 -6.93 17.41 1.44
C VAL A 46 -8.32 16.80 1.23
N PRO A 47 -9.02 17.12 0.13
CA PRO A 47 -10.32 16.52 -0.15
C PRO A 47 -10.26 14.99 -0.24
N LEU A 48 -11.18 14.33 0.46
CA LEU A 48 -11.36 12.88 0.40
C LEU A 48 -12.37 12.52 -0.70
N ARG A 49 -12.01 11.54 -1.52
CA ARG A 49 -12.89 10.90 -2.50
C ARG A 49 -13.20 9.49 -2.01
N VAL A 50 -14.48 9.13 -2.05
CA VAL A 50 -14.94 7.79 -1.65
C VAL A 50 -15.79 7.23 -2.76
N SER A 51 -15.55 5.97 -3.11
CA SER A 51 -16.34 5.24 -4.10
C SER A 51 -16.67 3.85 -3.59
N THR A 52 -17.67 3.22 -4.19
CA THR A 52 -18.03 1.82 -3.95
C THR A 52 -18.53 1.21 -5.26
N PRO A 53 -18.19 -0.04 -5.57
CA PRO A 53 -18.75 -0.74 -6.73
C PRO A 53 -20.19 -1.20 -6.49
N GLN A 54 -20.68 -1.14 -5.25
CA GLN A 54 -21.98 -1.70 -4.87
C GLN A 54 -23.12 -0.75 -5.23
N GLY A 55 -23.99 -1.19 -6.15
CA GLY A 55 -25.17 -0.43 -6.55
C GLY A 55 -26.14 -0.17 -5.39
N GLY A 56 -26.84 0.97 -5.43
CA GLY A 56 -27.80 1.35 -4.38
C GLY A 56 -27.18 1.99 -3.13
N LEU A 57 -25.84 2.01 -3.04
CA LEU A 57 -25.09 2.77 -2.03
C LEU A 57 -24.65 4.12 -2.55
N VAL A 58 -24.58 5.08 -1.63
CA VAL A 58 -24.14 6.44 -1.89
C VAL A 58 -22.93 6.73 -1.01
N ALA A 59 -21.78 6.94 -1.62
CA ALA A 59 -20.55 7.32 -0.91
C ALA A 59 -20.60 8.77 -0.43
N ARG A 60 -20.06 9.01 0.77
CA ARG A 60 -19.96 10.32 1.40
C ARG A 60 -18.62 10.47 2.11
N ALA A 61 -18.08 11.68 2.07
CA ALA A 61 -16.89 12.08 2.81
C ALA A 61 -17.12 13.47 3.41
N SER A 62 -16.55 13.73 4.59
CA SER A 62 -16.56 15.03 5.26
C SER A 62 -15.14 15.59 5.37
N ALA A 63 -15.03 16.89 5.57
CA ALA A 63 -13.75 17.56 5.80
C ALA A 63 -13.06 17.12 7.11
N GLY A 64 -13.81 16.54 8.06
CA GLY A 64 -13.28 16.01 9.31
C GLY A 64 -12.68 14.61 9.20
N GLY A 65 -12.54 14.05 8.00
CA GLY A 65 -12.02 12.70 7.78
C GLY A 65 -13.07 11.58 7.93
N LEU A 66 -14.31 11.92 8.27
CA LEU A 66 -15.39 10.93 8.34
C LEU A 66 -15.81 10.54 6.92
N VAL A 67 -15.75 9.24 6.62
CA VAL A 67 -16.20 8.65 5.36
C VAL A 67 -17.23 7.58 5.62
N GLY A 68 -18.06 7.29 4.62
CA GLY A 68 -19.01 6.19 4.72
C GLY A 68 -19.86 5.97 3.49
N LEU A 69 -20.68 4.94 3.59
CA LEU A 69 -21.70 4.59 2.61
C LEU A 69 -23.07 4.75 3.25
N ALA A 70 -24.01 5.34 2.51
CA ALA A 70 -25.40 5.47 2.93
C ALA A 70 -26.34 4.81 1.92
N GLY A 71 -27.47 4.29 2.40
CA GLY A 71 -28.43 3.56 1.57
C GLY A 71 -29.65 3.15 2.36
N ARG A 72 -30.52 2.35 1.74
CA ARG A 72 -31.68 1.73 2.40
C ARG A 72 -31.41 0.23 2.58
N PRO A 73 -31.05 -0.26 3.78
CA PRO A 73 -30.72 -1.67 3.99
C PRO A 73 -31.73 -2.65 3.40
N ALA A 74 -33.03 -2.42 3.58
CA ALA A 74 -34.08 -3.31 3.08
C ALA A 74 -34.17 -3.39 1.54
N ALA A 75 -33.63 -2.41 0.82
CA ALA A 75 -33.54 -2.45 -0.64
C ALA A 75 -32.26 -3.16 -1.11
N LEU A 76 -31.22 -3.19 -0.29
CA LEU A 76 -29.93 -3.82 -0.57
C LEU A 76 -29.90 -5.30 -0.15
N TYR A 77 -30.57 -5.59 0.96
CA TYR A 77 -30.60 -6.88 1.62
C TYR A 77 -32.08 -7.21 1.90
N PRO A 78 -32.74 -8.04 1.07
CA PRO A 78 -34.13 -8.39 1.29
C PRO A 78 -34.29 -9.23 2.55
N ASP A 79 -35.49 -9.19 3.14
CA ASP A 79 -35.90 -10.05 4.26
C ASP A 79 -36.23 -11.48 3.76
N PRO A 80 -35.87 -12.56 4.47
CA PRO A 80 -35.09 -12.61 5.71
C PRO A 80 -33.62 -12.22 5.54
N TRP A 81 -33.03 -11.63 6.59
CA TRP A 81 -31.58 -11.38 6.62
C TRP A 81 -30.81 -12.65 6.22
N PRO A 82 -29.86 -12.55 5.29
CA PRO A 82 -29.19 -13.73 4.77
C PRO A 82 -28.42 -14.47 5.86
N VAL A 83 -28.36 -15.80 5.74
CA VAL A 83 -27.60 -16.67 6.65
C VAL A 83 -26.10 -16.33 6.62
N VAL A 84 -25.60 -15.86 5.46
CA VAL A 84 -24.24 -15.36 5.28
C VAL A 84 -24.28 -13.84 5.28
N SER A 85 -23.49 -13.23 6.17
CA SER A 85 -23.38 -11.77 6.21
C SER A 85 -22.85 -11.21 4.89
N PRO A 86 -23.56 -10.28 4.24
CA PRO A 86 -23.10 -9.67 3.01
C PRO A 86 -21.90 -8.77 3.31
N SER A 87 -20.97 -8.66 2.36
CA SER A 87 -19.85 -7.74 2.46
C SER A 87 -20.22 -6.32 2.05
N VAL A 88 -19.57 -5.35 2.66
CA VAL A 88 -19.58 -3.95 2.27
C VAL A 88 -18.15 -3.52 1.95
N SER A 89 -17.97 -2.78 0.85
CA SER A 89 -16.67 -2.29 0.43
C SER A 89 -16.71 -0.86 -0.06
N LEU A 90 -15.68 -0.10 0.29
CA LEU A 90 -15.44 1.25 -0.21
C LEU A 90 -13.96 1.44 -0.53
N LEU A 91 -13.68 2.35 -1.47
CA LEU A 91 -12.34 2.82 -1.78
C LEU A 91 -12.25 4.29 -1.36
N ALA A 92 -11.36 4.60 -0.44
CA ALA A 92 -11.05 5.97 -0.02
C ALA A 92 -9.75 6.44 -0.68
N GLU A 93 -9.76 7.66 -1.22
CA GLU A 93 -8.63 8.26 -1.91
C GLU A 93 -8.46 9.72 -1.46
N ALA A 94 -7.22 10.15 -1.33
CA ALA A 94 -6.84 11.54 -1.09
C ALA A 94 -5.53 11.83 -1.81
N ASP A 95 -5.38 13.05 -2.32
CA ASP A 95 -4.16 13.46 -3.00
C ASP A 95 -2.97 13.43 -2.01
N GLY A 96 -1.85 12.86 -2.44
CA GLY A 96 -0.68 12.63 -1.57
C GLY A 96 -0.76 11.37 -0.71
N PHE A 97 -1.86 10.61 -0.74
CA PHE A 97 -2.01 9.33 -0.02
C PHE A 97 -2.11 8.14 -0.98
N LEU A 98 -1.82 6.95 -0.46
CA LEU A 98 -2.13 5.69 -1.12
C LEU A 98 -3.65 5.43 -1.02
N ALA A 99 -4.21 4.81 -2.07
CA ALA A 99 -5.62 4.43 -2.06
C ALA A 99 -5.87 3.39 -0.96
N LEU A 100 -6.96 3.58 -0.22
CA LEU A 100 -7.34 2.75 0.91
C LEU A 100 -8.62 1.97 0.60
N PRO A 101 -8.51 0.69 0.19
CA PRO A 101 -9.66 -0.19 0.14
C PRO A 101 -10.05 -0.60 1.57
N LEU A 102 -11.33 -0.43 1.91
CA LEU A 102 -11.94 -0.97 3.13
C LEU A 102 -13.01 -1.96 2.74
N ALA A 103 -12.95 -3.18 3.29
CA ALA A 103 -13.96 -4.20 3.09
C ALA A 103 -14.17 -5.01 4.38
N ALA A 104 -15.42 -5.28 4.71
CA ALA A 104 -15.79 -6.13 5.83
C ALA A 104 -17.16 -6.76 5.59
N GLU A 105 -17.43 -7.88 6.26
CA GLU A 105 -18.79 -8.42 6.38
C GLU A 105 -19.61 -7.54 7.30
N LEU A 106 -20.89 -7.31 6.97
CA LEU A 106 -21.80 -6.63 7.88
C LEU A 106 -21.98 -7.44 9.16
N PRO A 107 -22.08 -6.77 10.33
CA PRO A 107 -22.29 -7.46 11.60
C PRO A 107 -23.65 -8.18 11.60
N PRO A 108 -23.85 -9.19 12.47
CA PRO A 108 -25.13 -9.88 12.62
C PRO A 108 -26.31 -8.92 12.86
N GLN A 109 -27.47 -9.22 12.28
CA GLN A 109 -28.66 -8.36 12.31
C GLN A 109 -29.88 -9.04 12.95
N PRO A 110 -29.87 -9.33 14.26
CA PRO A 110 -30.96 -10.07 14.91
C PRO A 110 -32.30 -9.33 14.91
N GLY A 111 -32.31 -8.01 14.69
CA GLY A 111 -33.52 -7.20 14.65
C GLY A 111 -33.96 -6.77 13.25
N PHE A 112 -33.36 -7.33 12.19
CA PHE A 112 -33.75 -6.99 10.82
C PHE A 112 -35.19 -7.46 10.52
N PRO A 113 -36.03 -6.68 9.79
CA PRO A 113 -35.78 -5.34 9.25
C PRO A 113 -36.13 -4.19 10.20
N ALA A 114 -36.63 -4.50 11.41
CA ALA A 114 -37.06 -3.50 12.38
C ALA A 114 -35.91 -2.59 12.84
N SER A 115 -34.68 -3.11 12.92
CA SER A 115 -33.44 -2.40 13.19
C SER A 115 -32.36 -2.72 12.14
N PHE A 116 -31.29 -1.92 12.12
CA PHE A 116 -30.11 -2.17 11.31
C PHE A 116 -28.86 -1.70 12.05
N VAL A 117 -27.83 -2.55 12.10
CA VAL A 117 -26.51 -2.29 12.67
C VAL A 117 -25.54 -2.01 11.54
N ARG A 118 -25.01 -0.79 11.48
CA ARG A 118 -24.01 -0.41 10.46
C ARG A 118 -22.68 -1.11 10.69
N GLN A 119 -21.89 -1.23 9.62
CA GLN A 119 -20.47 -1.54 9.73
C GLN A 119 -19.69 -0.31 10.23
N ASP A 120 -18.81 -0.51 11.18
CA ASP A 120 -17.88 0.51 11.65
C ASP A 120 -16.44 0.01 11.43
N PHE A 121 -15.69 0.70 10.57
CA PHE A 121 -14.27 0.41 10.35
C PHE A 121 -13.37 1.08 11.40
N GLY A 122 -13.93 1.88 12.31
CA GLY A 122 -13.19 2.63 13.31
C GLY A 122 -12.31 3.73 12.71
N THR A 123 -11.23 4.04 13.41
CA THR A 123 -10.20 4.98 12.94
C THR A 123 -9.17 4.26 12.09
N VAL A 124 -9.00 4.68 10.84
CA VAL A 124 -8.07 4.07 9.89
C VAL A 124 -7.05 5.10 9.42
N ALA A 125 -5.77 4.77 9.58
CA ALA A 125 -4.67 5.58 9.10
C ALA A 125 -4.51 5.47 7.57
N LEU A 126 -4.40 6.61 6.90
CA LEU A 126 -3.99 6.71 5.51
C LEU A 126 -2.46 6.75 5.44
N HIS A 127 -1.90 5.92 4.56
CA HIS A 127 -0.47 5.94 4.28
C HIS A 127 -0.17 7.00 3.23
N ARG A 128 0.86 7.82 3.47
CA ARG A 128 1.28 8.82 2.48
C ARG A 128 2.00 8.15 1.30
N ARG A 129 1.93 8.80 0.14
CA ARG A 129 2.76 8.41 -1.01
C ARG A 129 4.25 8.62 -0.68
N PRO A 130 5.14 7.80 -1.24
CA PRO A 130 6.58 7.97 -1.11
C PRO A 130 7.08 9.34 -1.49
N THR A 131 7.92 9.90 -0.63
CA THR A 131 8.67 11.13 -0.87
C THR A 131 10.02 10.78 -1.49
N ARG A 132 10.36 11.43 -2.59
CA ARG A 132 11.71 11.39 -3.16
C ARG A 132 12.54 12.51 -2.53
N LEU A 133 13.60 12.13 -1.84
CA LEU A 133 14.49 13.08 -1.17
C LEU A 133 15.80 13.22 -1.94
N SER A 134 16.11 14.45 -2.34
CA SER A 134 17.33 14.81 -3.05
C SER A 134 18.01 16.01 -2.42
N GLY A 135 19.22 16.32 -2.86
CA GLY A 135 19.96 17.49 -2.38
C GLY A 135 21.40 17.50 -2.87
N ARG A 136 22.19 18.42 -2.32
CA ARG A 136 23.63 18.53 -2.53
C ARG A 136 24.39 18.38 -1.22
N ALA A 137 25.54 17.72 -1.28
CA ALA A 137 26.55 17.80 -0.25
C ALA A 137 27.63 18.81 -0.68
N VAL A 138 27.87 19.81 0.16
CA VAL A 138 28.86 20.87 -0.10
C VAL A 138 29.75 21.09 1.12
N ASP A 139 30.97 21.57 0.90
CA ASP A 139 31.85 22.01 1.98
C ASP A 139 31.43 23.38 2.53
N ALA A 140 32.14 23.86 3.57
CA ALA A 140 31.88 25.16 4.18
C ALA A 140 32.03 26.35 3.20
N ALA A 141 32.77 26.18 2.10
CA ALA A 141 32.91 27.18 1.04
C ALA A 141 31.82 27.06 -0.05
N GLY A 142 30.93 26.07 0.05
CA GLY A 142 29.88 25.79 -0.91
C GLY A 142 30.33 24.97 -2.13
N ALA A 143 31.57 24.47 -2.13
CA ALA A 143 32.07 23.60 -3.19
C ALA A 143 31.46 22.20 -3.08
N ALA A 144 31.22 21.56 -4.21
CA ALA A 144 30.62 20.23 -4.27
C ALA A 144 31.52 19.16 -3.63
N VAL A 145 30.94 18.31 -2.79
CA VAL A 145 31.64 17.17 -2.19
C VAL A 145 31.20 15.88 -2.88
N ALA A 146 32.05 15.39 -3.79
CA ALA A 146 31.82 14.13 -4.51
C ALA A 146 32.22 12.90 -3.67
N GLY A 147 31.54 11.77 -3.88
CA GLY A 147 31.88 10.51 -3.22
C GLY A 147 31.58 10.45 -1.71
N ALA A 148 30.80 11.41 -1.18
CA ALA A 148 30.30 11.34 0.18
C ALA A 148 29.15 10.32 0.27
N SER A 149 29.17 9.48 1.31
CA SER A 149 28.05 8.59 1.64
C SER A 149 26.97 9.40 2.34
N VAL A 150 25.75 9.39 1.80
CA VAL A 150 24.58 10.04 2.41
C VAL A 150 23.63 8.95 2.88
N ALA A 151 23.25 8.96 4.16
CA ALA A 151 22.35 7.97 4.72
C ALA A 151 21.34 8.61 5.67
N VAL A 152 20.16 8.00 5.76
CA VAL A 152 19.25 8.25 6.88
C VAL A 152 19.84 7.54 8.10
N THR A 153 20.07 8.29 9.19
CA THR A 153 20.67 7.78 10.44
C THR A 153 19.70 7.74 11.62
N GLY A 154 18.57 8.43 11.50
CA GLY A 154 17.52 8.46 12.52
C GLY A 154 16.17 8.79 11.90
N ILE A 155 15.07 8.32 12.52
CA ILE A 155 13.71 8.62 12.09
C ILE A 155 12.77 8.90 13.26
N TRP A 156 11.71 9.63 12.93
CA TRP A 156 10.51 9.81 13.73
C TRP A 156 9.29 9.50 12.86
N THR A 157 8.48 8.53 13.26
CA THR A 157 7.34 8.06 12.47
C THR A 157 6.11 8.96 12.61
N THR A 158 6.05 9.79 13.63
CA THR A 158 5.00 10.79 13.85
C THR A 158 5.60 12.17 14.08
N THR A 159 4.82 13.22 13.81
CA THR A 159 5.25 14.61 14.01
C THR A 159 5.51 14.94 15.48
N ASP A 160 4.72 14.33 16.36
CA ASP A 160 4.75 14.63 17.79
C ASP A 160 5.94 13.94 18.50
N ALA A 161 6.57 12.96 17.85
CA ALA A 161 7.73 12.25 18.40
C ALA A 161 9.05 13.02 18.26
N LEU A 162 9.09 14.14 17.52
CA LEU A 162 10.33 14.89 17.25
C LEU A 162 11.15 15.27 18.52
N PRO A 163 10.54 15.60 19.68
CA PRO A 163 11.29 15.88 20.90
C PRO A 163 12.06 14.67 21.45
N ASP A 164 11.66 13.45 21.10
CA ASP A 164 12.30 12.22 21.56
C ASP A 164 13.56 11.90 20.72
N PRO A 165 14.49 11.09 21.24
CA PRO A 165 15.62 10.61 20.44
C PRO A 165 15.15 9.86 19.19
N ALA A 166 15.82 10.11 18.07
CA ALA A 166 15.53 9.42 16.81
C ALA A 166 15.64 7.90 16.96
N ALA A 167 14.66 7.17 16.45
CA ALA A 167 14.75 5.72 16.34
C ALA A 167 15.75 5.34 15.23
N ALA A 168 16.36 4.16 15.37
CA ALA A 168 17.17 3.59 14.29
C ALA A 168 16.30 3.43 13.03
N PRO A 169 16.79 3.85 11.84
CA PRO A 169 15.95 3.93 10.65
C PRO A 169 15.48 2.57 10.18
N ASN A 170 16.37 1.55 10.21
CA ASN A 170 16.15 0.17 9.74
C ASN A 170 15.17 0.09 8.56
N GLY A 171 15.35 1.00 7.62
CA GLY A 171 14.39 1.30 6.58
C GLY A 171 14.93 0.88 5.23
N LEU A 172 14.05 0.28 4.43
CA LEU A 172 14.35 -0.09 3.06
C LEU A 172 13.21 0.35 2.16
N SER A 173 13.54 0.61 0.91
CA SER A 173 12.58 0.94 -0.15
C SER A 173 12.40 -0.28 -1.04
N LEU A 174 11.16 -0.51 -1.46
CA LEU A 174 10.76 -1.60 -2.34
C LEU A 174 10.56 -1.11 -3.78
N TRP A 175 10.84 -2.00 -4.73
CA TRP A 175 10.55 -1.77 -6.13
C TRP A 175 10.00 -3.05 -6.80
N PRO A 176 8.70 -3.06 -7.22
CA PRO A 176 7.64 -2.11 -6.85
C PRO A 176 7.27 -2.22 -5.35
N GLY A 177 6.28 -1.44 -4.89
CA GLY A 177 5.75 -1.55 -3.53
C GLY A 177 5.07 -2.89 -3.23
N LEU A 178 4.67 -3.11 -1.98
CA LEU A 178 4.00 -4.35 -1.53
C LEU A 178 2.81 -4.70 -2.43
N TYR A 179 2.66 -5.98 -2.79
CA TYR A 179 1.51 -6.43 -3.56
C TYR A 179 0.30 -6.74 -2.68
N ALA A 180 0.54 -7.03 -1.40
CA ALA A 180 -0.49 -7.35 -0.42
C ALA A 180 -0.21 -6.68 0.93
N ASP A 181 -1.23 -6.63 1.79
CA ASP A 181 -1.06 -6.18 3.17
C ASP A 181 -0.20 -7.18 3.95
N ARG A 182 0.68 -6.67 4.81
CA ARG A 182 1.58 -7.45 5.66
C ARG A 182 1.41 -7.04 7.11
N PRO A 183 1.16 -7.98 8.03
CA PRO A 183 1.07 -7.65 9.45
C PRO A 183 2.43 -7.25 10.01
N ALA A 184 2.43 -6.51 11.13
CA ALA A 184 3.64 -6.37 11.95
C ALA A 184 4.13 -7.77 12.36
N GLY A 185 5.45 -7.97 12.37
CA GLY A 185 6.07 -9.28 12.60
C GLY A 185 6.20 -10.18 11.36
N ALA A 186 5.61 -9.82 10.21
CA ALA A 186 6.00 -10.41 8.93
C ALA A 186 7.52 -10.27 8.71
N THR A 187 8.14 -11.12 7.90
CA THR A 187 9.60 -11.17 7.79
C THR A 187 10.08 -10.75 6.42
N ALA A 188 11.08 -9.87 6.39
CA ALA A 188 11.88 -9.57 5.21
C ALA A 188 13.21 -10.33 5.29
N GLN A 189 13.49 -11.15 4.26
CA GLN A 189 14.70 -11.96 4.15
C GLN A 189 15.38 -11.72 2.82
N ARG A 190 16.71 -11.63 2.81
CA ARG A 190 17.46 -11.64 1.55
C ARG A 190 17.18 -12.94 0.81
N ARG A 191 16.86 -12.81 -0.47
CA ARG A 191 16.65 -13.94 -1.39
C ARG A 191 17.39 -13.66 -2.69
N THR A 192 18.53 -14.32 -2.89
CA THR A 192 19.26 -14.18 -4.16
C THR A 192 18.49 -14.91 -5.26
N LEU A 193 17.98 -14.17 -6.24
CA LEU A 193 17.36 -14.72 -7.45
C LEU A 193 18.41 -14.81 -8.56
N THR A 194 18.61 -16.03 -9.07
CA THR A 194 19.44 -16.32 -10.23
C THR A 194 18.56 -16.42 -11.46
N LEU A 195 18.79 -15.57 -12.46
CA LEU A 195 18.11 -15.62 -13.74
C LEU A 195 18.56 -16.87 -14.52
N LEU A 196 17.61 -17.70 -14.94
CA LEU A 196 17.88 -18.93 -15.68
C LEU A 196 17.89 -18.67 -17.19
N ALA A 197 18.69 -19.44 -17.92
CA ALA A 197 18.72 -19.40 -19.38
C ALA A 197 17.37 -19.83 -20.01
N GLY A 198 17.19 -19.45 -21.28
CA GLY A 198 15.94 -19.63 -22.02
C GLY A 198 14.88 -18.62 -21.57
N PRO A 199 15.09 -17.31 -21.83
CA PRO A 199 14.08 -16.31 -21.55
C PRO A 199 12.82 -16.59 -22.37
N LYS A 200 11.67 -16.31 -21.79
CA LYS A 200 10.37 -16.34 -22.46
C LYS A 200 10.03 -14.94 -22.92
N THR A 201 9.04 -14.84 -23.79
CA THR A 201 8.52 -13.55 -24.24
C THR A 201 7.07 -13.39 -23.81
N LEU A 202 6.72 -12.19 -23.34
CA LEU A 202 5.34 -11.81 -23.12
C LEU A 202 4.63 -11.65 -24.48
N VAL A 203 3.66 -12.49 -24.79
CA VAL A 203 3.01 -12.57 -26.11
C VAL A 203 2.01 -11.44 -26.33
N GLN A 204 1.37 -10.96 -25.26
CA GLN A 204 0.34 -9.92 -25.30
C GLN A 204 0.64 -8.87 -24.24
N PRO A 205 0.30 -7.59 -24.46
CA PRO A 205 0.49 -6.57 -23.44
C PRO A 205 -0.26 -6.96 -22.16
N ALA A 206 0.37 -6.75 -21.01
CA ALA A 206 -0.22 -6.98 -19.71
C ALA A 206 -0.40 -5.64 -19.00
N ALA A 207 -1.61 -5.35 -18.55
CA ALA A 207 -1.92 -4.12 -17.82
C ALA A 207 -1.61 -4.26 -16.32
N ALA A 208 -1.29 -3.14 -15.67
CA ALA A 208 -1.25 -3.09 -14.21
C ALA A 208 -2.57 -3.59 -13.61
N GLY A 209 -2.51 -4.35 -12.53
CA GLY A 209 -3.65 -4.99 -11.90
C GLY A 209 -4.01 -6.38 -12.47
N GLN A 210 -3.47 -6.78 -13.63
CA GLN A 210 -3.71 -8.12 -14.16
C GLN A 210 -2.93 -9.17 -13.41
N THR A 211 -3.56 -10.31 -13.15
CA THR A 211 -2.93 -11.50 -12.58
C THR A 211 -2.62 -12.56 -13.63
N ARG A 212 -3.00 -12.35 -14.90
CA ARG A 212 -2.85 -13.36 -15.95
C ARG A 212 -2.03 -12.82 -17.10
N ILE A 213 -0.91 -13.48 -17.40
CA ILE A 213 -0.01 -13.12 -18.50
C ILE A 213 0.14 -14.26 -19.48
N ARG A 214 0.39 -13.95 -20.77
CA ARG A 214 0.59 -14.96 -21.81
C ARG A 214 2.05 -15.04 -22.21
N LEU A 215 2.67 -16.19 -21.99
CA LEU A 215 4.08 -16.42 -22.32
C LEU A 215 4.23 -17.23 -23.61
N SER A 216 5.39 -17.09 -24.26
CA SER A 216 5.75 -17.74 -25.52
C SER A 216 5.61 -19.26 -25.50
N ASP A 217 5.91 -19.88 -24.36
CA ASP A 217 5.88 -21.33 -24.18
C ASP A 217 5.78 -21.70 -22.68
N ARG A 218 5.32 -22.92 -22.38
CA ARG A 218 5.27 -23.42 -20.98
C ARG A 218 6.52 -24.15 -20.53
N GLN A 219 7.52 -24.28 -21.38
CA GLN A 219 8.66 -25.15 -21.13
C GLN A 219 9.37 -24.75 -19.84
N SER A 220 9.45 -25.71 -18.90
CA SER A 220 10.12 -25.53 -17.62
C SER A 220 9.61 -24.36 -16.75
N LEU A 221 8.36 -23.91 -16.96
CA LEU A 221 7.64 -23.10 -15.97
C LEU A 221 7.28 -23.97 -14.77
N LEU A 222 7.34 -23.39 -13.58
CA LEU A 222 7.05 -24.07 -12.32
C LEU A 222 6.12 -23.19 -11.49
N LEU A 223 5.19 -23.84 -10.78
CA LEU A 223 4.35 -23.17 -9.79
C LEU A 223 5.21 -22.72 -8.60
N ASP A 224 4.77 -21.66 -7.93
CA ASP A 224 5.41 -21.05 -6.75
C ASP A 224 6.86 -20.62 -6.99
N ARG A 225 7.25 -20.41 -8.26
CA ARG A 225 8.56 -19.89 -8.64
C ARG A 225 8.41 -18.47 -9.20
N PRO A 226 9.18 -17.49 -8.66
CA PRO A 226 9.18 -16.15 -9.20
C PRO A 226 9.65 -16.15 -10.67
N LEU A 227 8.91 -15.41 -11.49
CA LEU A 227 9.34 -14.97 -12.80
C LEU A 227 9.86 -13.54 -12.67
N ALA A 228 11.03 -13.27 -13.24
CA ALA A 228 11.53 -11.92 -13.41
C ALA A 228 10.93 -11.36 -14.71
N ILE A 229 10.00 -10.42 -14.57
CA ILE A 229 9.32 -9.77 -15.68
C ILE A 229 10.11 -8.50 -16.01
N GLU A 230 10.60 -8.39 -17.24
CA GLU A 230 11.42 -7.28 -17.73
C GLU A 230 12.71 -6.99 -16.94
N PRO A 231 13.56 -8.01 -16.66
CA PRO A 231 14.76 -7.86 -15.82
C PRO A 231 15.85 -6.95 -16.39
N GLY A 232 15.74 -6.56 -17.67
CA GLY A 232 16.68 -5.63 -18.33
C GLY A 232 16.43 -4.16 -17.97
N ASP A 233 15.30 -3.84 -17.34
CA ASP A 233 14.96 -2.49 -16.91
C ASP A 233 14.72 -2.50 -15.39
N PRO A 234 15.67 -2.04 -14.57
CA PRO A 234 15.51 -1.98 -13.12
C PRO A 234 14.28 -1.19 -12.68
N GLU A 235 13.84 -0.19 -13.45
CA GLU A 235 12.67 0.62 -13.14
C GLU A 235 11.36 -0.09 -13.47
N ARG A 236 11.39 -1.14 -14.28
CA ARG A 236 10.18 -1.88 -14.68
C ARG A 236 10.17 -3.32 -14.19
N THR A 237 11.30 -3.85 -13.72
CA THR A 237 11.41 -5.22 -13.23
C THR A 237 10.41 -5.53 -12.11
N GLU A 238 9.72 -6.67 -12.24
CA GLU A 238 8.84 -7.25 -11.22
C GLU A 238 9.18 -8.74 -11.01
N TYR A 239 9.09 -9.22 -9.77
CA TYR A 239 9.31 -10.63 -9.43
C TYR A 239 8.03 -11.25 -8.88
N LEU A 240 7.35 -12.05 -9.69
CA LEU A 240 6.03 -12.58 -9.37
C LEU A 240 5.97 -14.09 -9.55
N ALA A 241 5.52 -14.79 -8.51
CA ALA A 241 5.41 -16.24 -8.52
C ALA A 241 4.18 -16.72 -9.29
N ALA A 242 4.33 -17.80 -10.05
CA ALA A 242 3.24 -18.42 -10.80
C ALA A 242 2.33 -19.23 -9.85
N ALA A 243 1.05 -18.89 -9.80
CA ALA A 243 0.00 -19.62 -9.09
C ALA A 243 -0.62 -20.74 -9.92
N ALA A 244 -0.76 -20.56 -11.24
CA ALA A 244 -1.28 -21.58 -12.17
C ALA A 244 -0.70 -21.43 -13.57
N ILE A 245 -0.70 -22.51 -14.36
CA ILE A 245 -0.23 -22.54 -15.75
C ILE A 245 -1.25 -23.30 -16.61
N ASP A 246 -1.88 -22.61 -17.57
CA ASP A 246 -2.95 -23.13 -18.42
C ASP A 246 -2.62 -23.04 -19.92
N GLY A 247 -3.39 -23.78 -20.74
CA GLY A 247 -3.66 -23.39 -22.13
C GLY A 247 -2.68 -23.87 -23.21
N SER A 248 -1.87 -24.91 -22.94
CA SER A 248 -1.01 -25.53 -23.96
C SER A 248 -1.09 -27.05 -23.95
N SER A 249 -1.18 -27.66 -25.14
CA SER A 249 -1.20 -29.12 -25.32
C SER A 249 0.20 -29.73 -25.32
N SER A 250 1.21 -28.97 -25.73
CA SER A 250 2.63 -29.32 -25.74
C SER A 250 3.49 -28.28 -25.02
N ALA A 251 4.76 -28.58 -24.73
CA ALA A 251 5.60 -27.72 -23.89
C ALA A 251 6.06 -26.42 -24.57
N ASP A 252 6.15 -26.45 -25.90
CA ASP A 252 6.61 -25.40 -26.81
C ASP A 252 5.50 -24.43 -27.24
N GLN A 253 4.24 -24.68 -26.86
CA GLN A 253 3.12 -23.82 -27.18
C GLN A 253 2.92 -22.71 -26.14
N PRO A 254 2.45 -21.51 -26.56
CA PRO A 254 2.13 -20.41 -25.66
C PRO A 254 1.17 -20.84 -24.55
N ALA A 255 1.41 -20.34 -23.35
CA ALA A 255 0.63 -20.67 -22.17
C ALA A 255 0.22 -19.43 -21.39
N TRP A 256 -0.93 -19.54 -20.73
CA TRP A 256 -1.36 -18.55 -19.76
C TRP A 256 -0.75 -18.90 -18.40
N VAL A 257 -0.15 -17.90 -17.76
CA VAL A 257 0.35 -18.00 -16.39
C VAL A 257 -0.49 -17.08 -15.52
N THR A 258 -1.09 -17.65 -14.48
CA THR A 258 -1.73 -16.89 -13.40
C THR A 258 -0.68 -16.62 -12.34
N LEU A 259 -0.57 -15.38 -11.88
CA LEU A 259 0.37 -14.89 -10.88
C LEU A 259 -0.30 -14.85 -9.51
N HIS A 260 0.46 -15.08 -8.44
CA HIS A 260 -0.04 -14.97 -7.05
C HIS A 260 -0.49 -13.56 -6.71
N HIS A 261 0.16 -12.56 -7.30
CA HIS A 261 -0.14 -11.15 -7.10
C HIS A 261 -0.38 -10.46 -8.45
N PRO A 262 -1.22 -9.41 -8.49
CA PRO A 262 -1.41 -8.63 -9.70
C PRO A 262 -0.15 -7.84 -10.04
N LEU A 263 0.13 -7.66 -11.33
CA LEU A 263 1.18 -6.78 -11.82
C LEU A 263 1.04 -5.37 -11.23
N ALA A 264 2.13 -4.79 -10.73
CA ALA A 264 2.15 -3.41 -10.28
C ALA A 264 2.22 -2.43 -11.47
N ARG A 265 2.82 -2.86 -12.59
CA ARG A 265 3.02 -2.04 -13.79
C ARG A 265 2.44 -2.69 -15.04
N ALA A 266 2.29 -1.86 -16.07
CA ALA A 266 2.00 -2.36 -17.40
C ALA A 266 3.29 -2.80 -18.11
N HIS A 267 3.19 -3.89 -18.88
CA HIS A 267 4.26 -4.43 -19.70
C HIS A 267 3.80 -4.59 -21.15
N PRO A 268 4.54 -4.05 -22.14
CA PRO A 268 4.21 -4.24 -23.54
C PRO A 268 4.49 -5.68 -23.97
N ALA A 269 3.83 -6.14 -25.04
CA ALA A 269 4.21 -7.40 -25.67
C ALA A 269 5.66 -7.35 -26.17
N GLY A 270 6.31 -8.52 -26.27
CA GLY A 270 7.69 -8.65 -26.74
C GLY A 270 8.76 -8.53 -25.66
N ILE A 271 8.41 -8.12 -24.43
CA ILE A 271 9.38 -8.06 -23.33
C ILE A 271 9.83 -9.44 -22.89
N GLN A 272 11.02 -9.49 -22.30
CA GLN A 272 11.56 -10.71 -21.70
C GLN A 272 10.91 -11.03 -20.36
N VAL A 273 10.59 -12.30 -20.16
CA VAL A 273 10.20 -12.88 -18.89
C VAL A 273 11.14 -14.04 -18.59
N VAL A 274 11.91 -13.94 -17.53
CA VAL A 274 12.99 -14.88 -17.23
C VAL A 274 12.63 -15.70 -16.00
N ARG A 275 12.81 -17.02 -16.10
CA ARG A 275 12.62 -17.91 -14.95
C ARG A 275 13.71 -17.65 -13.92
N THR A 276 13.39 -17.78 -12.64
CA THR A 276 14.38 -17.62 -11.58
C THR A 276 14.59 -18.92 -10.81
N ALA A 277 15.80 -19.10 -10.29
CA ALA A 277 16.09 -20.00 -9.18
C ALA A 277 16.44 -19.16 -7.96
N PHE A 278 16.13 -19.64 -6.77
CA PHE A 278 16.48 -18.95 -5.53
C PHE A 278 17.36 -19.81 -4.64
N ASN A 279 18.27 -19.15 -3.93
CA ASN A 279 19.07 -19.77 -2.89
C ASN A 279 18.32 -19.81 -1.56
N ALA A 280 18.90 -20.48 -0.57
CA ALA A 280 18.42 -20.43 0.81
C ALA A 280 18.24 -18.97 1.29
N PRO A 281 17.20 -18.69 2.09
CA PRO A 281 16.94 -17.34 2.59
C PRO A 281 18.07 -16.91 3.55
N GLY A 282 18.35 -15.61 3.56
CA GLY A 282 19.21 -14.99 4.56
C GLY A 282 18.52 -14.84 5.93
N ALA A 283 19.16 -14.07 6.82
CA ALA A 283 18.60 -13.74 8.12
C ALA A 283 17.24 -13.04 7.99
N ALA A 284 16.28 -13.42 8.85
CA ALA A 284 14.96 -12.81 8.94
C ALA A 284 15.00 -11.51 9.72
N ASN A 285 14.42 -10.46 9.13
CA ASN A 285 14.21 -9.18 9.77
C ASN A 285 12.70 -8.94 9.88
N ALA A 286 12.16 -8.95 11.09
CA ALA A 286 10.74 -8.73 11.32
C ALA A 286 10.34 -7.29 10.98
N LEU A 287 9.17 -7.09 10.37
CA LEU A 287 8.57 -5.77 10.18
C LEU A 287 8.14 -5.22 11.54
N THR A 288 8.54 -4.00 11.86
CA THR A 288 8.17 -3.34 13.13
C THR A 288 6.78 -2.71 13.07
N SER A 289 6.24 -2.55 11.85
CA SER A 289 4.90 -2.04 11.61
C SER A 289 4.23 -2.83 10.49
N ALA A 290 2.90 -2.86 10.49
CA ALA A 290 2.14 -3.44 9.39
C ALA A 290 2.38 -2.61 8.12
N GLY A 291 2.56 -3.29 6.98
CA GLY A 291 2.61 -2.68 5.65
C GLY A 291 1.29 -2.87 4.93
N ARG A 292 0.91 -1.90 4.10
CA ARG A 292 -0.27 -1.97 3.22
C ARG A 292 0.18 -2.21 1.79
N ARG A 293 -0.65 -2.88 1.00
CA ARG A 293 -0.49 -2.94 -0.46
C ARG A 293 -0.20 -1.54 -1.03
N GLY A 294 0.83 -1.46 -1.86
CA GLY A 294 1.33 -0.23 -2.47
C GLY A 294 2.41 0.47 -1.66
N ASP A 295 2.67 0.06 -0.40
CA ASP A 295 3.74 0.65 0.38
C ASP A 295 5.10 0.41 -0.29
N GLN A 296 5.89 1.47 -0.47
CA GLN A 296 7.22 1.38 -1.08
C GLN A 296 8.35 1.50 -0.07
N SER A 297 8.09 1.62 1.22
CA SER A 297 9.12 1.48 2.23
C SER A 297 8.65 0.63 3.41
N LEU A 298 9.58 -0.12 3.97
CA LEU A 298 9.36 -0.97 5.13
C LEU A 298 10.31 -0.57 6.24
N LEU A 299 9.80 -0.63 7.47
CA LEU A 299 10.59 -0.52 8.69
C LEU A 299 10.75 -1.93 9.28
N THR A 300 11.99 -2.33 9.54
CA THR A 300 12.33 -3.64 10.07
C THR A 300 13.00 -3.53 11.44
N ALA A 301 13.07 -4.63 12.19
CA ALA A 301 13.76 -4.69 13.48
C ALA A 301 15.28 -4.58 13.33
N GLY A 302 15.80 -4.84 12.12
CA GLY A 302 17.20 -4.74 11.76
C GLY A 302 17.40 -4.91 10.26
N LEU A 303 18.63 -4.72 9.79
CA LEU A 303 19.00 -4.88 8.37
C LEU A 303 20.03 -6.00 8.16
N ALA A 304 20.09 -6.95 9.10
CA ALA A 304 21.10 -8.01 9.07
C ALA A 304 20.93 -8.85 7.79
N GLY A 305 22.03 -9.01 7.04
CA GLY A 305 22.03 -9.75 5.77
C GLY A 305 21.39 -9.02 4.58
N LEU A 306 20.83 -7.82 4.77
CA LEU A 306 20.30 -6.97 3.71
C LEU A 306 21.39 -5.96 3.30
N THR A 307 22.03 -6.18 2.15
CA THR A 307 23.06 -5.27 1.62
C THR A 307 22.59 -4.59 0.32
N PRO A 308 23.07 -3.38 -0.04
CA PRO A 308 22.51 -2.62 -1.17
C PRO A 308 22.77 -3.20 -2.55
N ALA A 309 23.80 -4.03 -2.72
CA ALA A 309 24.18 -4.50 -4.05
C ALA A 309 23.21 -5.60 -4.51
N ASN A 310 22.27 -5.23 -5.39
CA ASN A 310 21.37 -6.13 -6.13
C ASN A 310 20.62 -7.13 -5.24
N THR A 311 20.15 -6.69 -4.08
CA THR A 311 19.38 -7.56 -3.19
C THR A 311 17.93 -7.61 -3.65
N THR A 312 17.47 -8.81 -3.98
CA THR A 312 16.05 -9.15 -3.91
C THR A 312 15.75 -9.65 -2.51
N ILE A 313 14.60 -9.28 -1.95
CA ILE A 313 14.09 -9.85 -0.70
C ILE A 313 12.85 -10.69 -0.98
N GLU A 314 12.63 -11.67 -0.11
CA GLU A 314 11.37 -12.38 0.07
C GLU A 314 10.69 -11.77 1.30
N ILE A 315 9.41 -11.43 1.17
CA ILE A 315 8.57 -11.00 2.28
C ILE A 315 7.51 -12.07 2.51
N SER A 316 7.48 -12.60 3.73
CA SER A 316 6.60 -13.70 4.13
C SER A 316 5.82 -13.34 5.39
N GLY A 317 4.67 -14.00 5.58
CA GLY A 317 3.79 -13.83 6.74
C GLY A 317 2.46 -13.15 6.44
N GLY A 318 1.48 -13.37 7.31
CA GLY A 318 0.08 -13.03 7.05
C GLY A 318 -0.61 -14.04 6.13
N PRO A 319 -1.83 -13.73 5.63
CA PRO A 319 -2.61 -14.63 4.80
C PRO A 319 -2.20 -14.63 3.32
N ALA A 320 -1.45 -13.63 2.86
CA ALA A 320 -1.07 -13.49 1.46
C ALA A 320 0.17 -14.34 1.10
N PRO A 321 0.25 -14.90 -0.12
CA PRO A 321 1.44 -15.62 -0.59
C PRO A 321 2.70 -14.75 -0.51
N ASP A 322 3.86 -15.39 -0.36
CA ASP A 322 5.15 -14.69 -0.30
C ASP A 322 5.39 -13.83 -1.54
N GLU A 323 6.02 -12.67 -1.34
CA GLU A 323 6.30 -11.70 -2.40
C GLU A 323 7.79 -11.40 -2.51
N HIS A 324 8.23 -11.03 -3.71
CA HIS A 324 9.63 -10.82 -4.03
C HIS A 324 9.85 -9.41 -4.58
N HIS A 325 10.82 -8.68 -4.02
CA HIS A 325 11.05 -7.27 -4.35
C HIS A 325 12.51 -6.96 -4.54
N GLY A 326 12.82 -6.14 -5.54
CA GLY A 326 14.08 -5.40 -5.52
C GLY A 326 14.06 -4.38 -4.39
N VAL A 327 15.19 -4.19 -3.70
CA VAL A 327 15.27 -3.25 -2.57
C VAL A 327 16.43 -2.29 -2.66
N ALA A 328 16.23 -1.10 -2.09
CA ALA A 328 17.27 -0.12 -1.85
C ALA A 328 17.24 0.32 -0.38
N LEU A 329 18.38 0.26 0.30
CA LEU A 329 18.49 0.83 1.66
C LEU A 329 18.44 2.36 1.57
N TRP A 330 17.99 3.04 2.63
CA TRP A 330 17.93 4.51 2.71
C TRP A 330 19.31 5.19 2.82
N ARG A 331 20.14 4.96 1.79
CA ARG A 331 21.47 5.52 1.64
C ARG A 331 21.86 5.60 0.17
N THR A 332 22.79 6.49 -0.15
CA THR A 332 23.28 6.75 -1.49
C THR A 332 24.70 7.35 -1.42
N VAL A 333 25.31 7.63 -2.56
CA VAL A 333 26.62 8.29 -2.66
C VAL A 333 26.49 9.52 -3.55
N THR A 334 27.15 10.62 -3.19
CA THR A 334 27.09 11.85 -3.99
C THR A 334 27.86 11.71 -5.29
N GLY A 335 27.28 12.24 -6.37
CA GLY A 335 27.92 12.33 -7.67
C GLY A 335 29.02 13.40 -7.73
N PRO A 336 29.67 13.57 -8.89
CA PRO A 336 30.76 14.55 -9.08
C PRO A 336 30.38 16.00 -8.77
N ASP A 337 29.10 16.37 -8.91
CA ASP A 337 28.56 17.70 -8.63
C ASP A 337 28.02 17.85 -7.20
N GLY A 338 28.27 16.84 -6.36
CA GLY A 338 27.80 16.76 -4.97
C GLY A 338 26.33 16.40 -4.85
N ARG A 339 25.60 16.15 -5.95
CA ARG A 339 24.18 15.78 -5.88
C ARG A 339 23.99 14.35 -5.38
N PHE A 340 22.91 14.14 -4.65
CA PHE A 340 22.45 12.83 -4.24
C PHE A 340 20.95 12.69 -4.42
N ASN A 341 20.50 11.44 -4.61
CA ASN A 341 19.11 11.06 -4.58
C ASN A 341 18.97 9.81 -3.70
N LEU A 342 18.11 9.87 -2.69
CA LEU A 342 17.75 8.71 -1.89
C LEU A 342 16.63 7.92 -2.58
N PRO A 343 16.52 6.60 -2.31
CA PRO A 343 15.36 5.84 -2.76
C PRO A 343 14.08 6.35 -2.06
N PRO A 344 12.88 5.99 -2.56
CA PRO A 344 11.62 6.50 -2.04
C PRO A 344 11.41 6.18 -0.54
N ILE A 345 11.12 7.21 0.26
CA ILE A 345 10.88 7.09 1.70
C ILE A 345 9.41 7.45 2.00
N HIS A 346 8.73 6.62 2.78
CA HIS A 346 7.44 7.00 3.40
C HIS A 346 7.28 6.45 4.80
N ARG A 347 6.15 6.79 5.43
CA ARG A 347 5.77 6.38 6.79
C ARG A 347 6.74 6.92 7.85
N VAL A 348 7.39 8.04 7.53
CA VAL A 348 8.34 8.76 8.35
C VAL A 348 7.96 10.24 8.30
N ALA A 349 7.74 10.86 9.46
CA ALA A 349 7.41 12.27 9.58
C ALA A 349 8.65 13.14 9.51
N HIS A 350 9.71 12.72 10.21
CA HIS A 350 11.01 13.38 10.23
C HIS A 350 12.12 12.35 10.09
N LEU A 351 13.23 12.76 9.50
CA LEU A 351 14.43 11.93 9.43
C LEU A 351 15.69 12.75 9.68
N GLU A 352 16.71 12.11 10.20
CA GLU A 352 18.07 12.64 10.28
C GLU A 352 18.88 12.12 9.09
N LEU A 353 19.37 13.04 8.26
CA LEU A 353 20.36 12.77 7.23
C LEU A 353 21.75 13.00 7.78
N THR A 354 22.66 12.07 7.46
CA THR A 354 24.09 12.24 7.69
C THR A 354 24.84 12.05 6.37
N ALA A 355 25.73 12.98 6.04
CA ALA A 355 26.76 12.80 5.02
C ALA A 355 28.14 12.62 5.66
N SER A 356 28.90 11.64 5.18
CA SER A 356 30.27 11.38 5.64
C SER A 356 31.20 10.96 4.49
N GLY A 357 32.51 11.14 4.67
CA GLY A 357 33.51 10.82 3.63
C GLY A 357 33.72 11.98 2.65
N GLY A 358 34.01 11.66 1.38
CA GLY A 358 34.28 12.68 0.35
C GLY A 358 35.48 13.60 0.65
N GLY A 359 36.45 13.11 1.44
CA GLY A 359 37.60 13.90 1.91
C GLY A 359 37.29 14.85 3.09
N GLN A 360 36.06 14.85 3.61
CA GLN A 360 35.67 15.73 4.71
C GLN A 360 35.96 15.09 6.07
N PRO A 361 36.53 15.84 7.04
CA PRO A 361 36.99 15.29 8.33
C PRO A 361 35.85 15.03 9.32
N GLN A 362 34.76 15.80 9.22
CA GLN A 362 33.60 15.68 10.09
C GLN A 362 32.34 15.43 9.25
N PRO A 363 31.32 14.72 9.76
CA PRO A 363 30.08 14.50 9.02
C PRO A 363 29.18 15.74 9.05
N ALA A 364 28.47 15.99 7.95
CA ALA A 364 27.34 16.91 7.91
C ALA A 364 26.07 16.20 8.39
N ARG A 365 25.22 16.90 9.17
CA ARG A 365 23.94 16.35 9.65
C ARG A 365 22.81 17.33 9.46
N ARG A 366 21.61 16.82 9.17
CA ARG A 366 20.41 17.64 9.03
C ARG A 366 19.15 16.85 9.35
N VAL A 367 18.27 17.43 10.16
CA VAL A 367 16.90 16.91 10.32
C VAL A 367 16.01 17.46 9.20
N VAL A 368 15.25 16.59 8.56
CA VAL A 368 14.35 16.90 7.45
C VAL A 368 12.94 16.46 7.80
N SER A 369 11.98 17.37 7.65
CA SER A 369 10.55 17.06 7.80
C SER A 369 9.97 16.67 6.45
N LEU A 370 9.31 15.51 6.38
CA LEU A 370 8.62 15.05 5.18
C LEU A 370 7.16 15.53 5.23
N SER A 371 6.96 16.83 5.00
CA SER A 371 5.68 17.53 5.19
C SER A 371 4.61 17.29 4.10
N GLY A 372 4.62 16.11 3.47
CA GLY A 372 3.55 15.63 2.57
C GLY A 372 3.75 15.97 1.10
N ALA A 373 4.84 16.65 0.75
CA ALA A 373 5.24 16.83 -0.65
C ALA A 373 5.80 15.51 -1.23
N PRO A 374 5.52 15.19 -2.50
CA PRO A 374 6.08 14.01 -3.16
C PRO A 374 7.61 14.11 -3.38
N GLU A 375 8.14 15.33 -3.31
CA GLU A 375 9.56 15.63 -3.44
C GLU A 375 10.00 16.55 -2.30
N ALA A 376 11.17 16.27 -1.75
CA ALA A 376 11.81 17.08 -0.72
C ALA A 376 13.28 17.31 -1.10
N VAL A 377 13.78 18.52 -0.81
CA VAL A 377 15.17 18.90 -1.06
C VAL A 377 15.85 19.22 0.26
N ALA A 378 17.00 18.60 0.52
CA ALA A 378 17.79 18.84 1.72
C ALA A 378 19.28 18.85 1.41
N ASP A 379 19.85 20.06 1.34
CA ASP A 379 21.30 20.22 1.22
C ASP A 379 22.01 19.95 2.56
N LEU A 380 23.20 19.37 2.48
CA LEU A 380 24.09 19.03 3.58
C LEU A 380 25.37 19.87 3.43
N VAL A 381 25.71 20.62 4.48
CA VAL A 381 26.92 21.46 4.52
C VAL A 381 27.87 20.85 5.53
N PHE A 382 29.07 20.49 5.07
CA PHE A 382 30.14 20.03 5.94
C PHE A 382 30.74 21.22 6.70
N PRO A 383 31.05 21.05 8.00
CA PRO A 383 31.56 22.13 8.85
C PRO A 383 33.01 22.54 8.54
#